data_AF-E2BE22-F1
#
_entry.id   AF-E2BE22-F1
#
_cell.length_a   1.000
_cell.length_b   1.000
_cell.length_c   1.000
_cell.angle_alpha   90.00
_cell.angle_beta   90.00
_cell.angle_gamma   90.00
#
_symmetry.space_group_name_H-M   'P 1'
#
loop_
_entity.id
_entity.type
_entity.pdbx_description
1 polymer ?
#
loop_
_entity_poly.entity_id
_entity_poly.type
_entity_poly.pdbx_seq_one_letter_code
_entity_poly.pdbx_strand_id
1 'polypeptide(L)'
;MNGQHFCSGSIINNDAILTAAHCVTELVAIPHMLSSVTVVSGSTYNNMIDNNGQRHRVKQAYYYPGYQQSSGRTPGGDIGILKLSQPMVFNERQKPVKLPFKNIIPGVPLKVVTWGAQGFRQRVHNDLRKIEGNSMEASECQRYHRYMKIDKLEFCILIRAKVGTCNGDSGGGVISRIDGTIVGLVSGGMPCAHGIPDVYTTVHPYSSWIRSIVSGI
;
A
#
# COMPACT_ATOMS: atom_id res chain seq x y z
N MET A 1 -11.40 8.29 -3.69
CA MET A 1 -12.38 8.99 -2.85
C MET A 1 -12.97 10.14 -3.64
N ASN A 2 -14.29 10.28 -3.72
CA ASN A 2 -14.96 11.38 -4.48
C ASN A 2 -14.43 11.56 -5.90
N GLY A 3 -14.16 10.45 -6.60
CA GLY A 3 -13.60 10.47 -7.94
C GLY A 3 -12.12 10.84 -8.05
N GLN A 4 -11.39 10.96 -6.94
CA GLN A 4 -9.96 11.25 -6.94
C GLN A 4 -9.16 10.07 -6.36
N HIS A 5 -8.01 9.79 -6.96
CA HIS A 5 -7.05 8.82 -6.43
C HIS A 5 -6.36 9.40 -5.18
N PHE A 6 -6.29 8.61 -4.11
CA PHE A 6 -5.74 9.05 -2.82
C PHE A 6 -4.88 7.99 -2.14
N CYS A 7 -5.20 6.71 -2.36
CA CYS A 7 -4.43 5.56 -1.88
C CYS A 7 -4.52 4.42 -2.88
N SER A 8 -3.55 3.51 -2.78
CA SER A 8 -3.46 2.27 -3.54
C SER A 8 -3.73 1.05 -2.64
N GLY A 9 -3.81 -0.13 -3.25
CA GLY A 9 -4.03 -1.38 -2.54
C GLY A 9 -3.74 -2.60 -3.41
N SER A 10 -3.71 -3.77 -2.79
CA SER A 10 -3.44 -5.06 -3.44
C SER A 10 -4.59 -6.04 -3.23
N ILE A 11 -5.02 -6.69 -4.30
CA ILE A 11 -6.02 -7.76 -4.24
C ILE A 11 -5.40 -8.95 -3.49
N ILE A 12 -6.01 -9.38 -2.38
CA ILE A 12 -5.53 -10.56 -1.62
C ILE A 12 -6.51 -11.74 -1.69
N ASN A 13 -7.77 -11.47 -2.00
CA ASN A 13 -8.76 -12.48 -2.44
C ASN A 13 -9.81 -11.77 -3.33
N ASN A 14 -10.94 -12.43 -3.62
CA ASN A 14 -11.96 -11.87 -4.52
C ASN A 14 -12.79 -10.72 -3.91
N ASP A 15 -12.75 -10.50 -2.59
CA ASP A 15 -13.57 -9.49 -1.92
C ASP A 15 -12.80 -8.65 -0.89
N ALA A 16 -11.47 -8.73 -0.87
CA ALA A 16 -10.60 -8.04 0.08
C ALA A 16 -9.36 -7.45 -0.60
N ILE A 17 -9.12 -6.19 -0.26
CA ILE A 17 -7.98 -5.39 -0.70
C ILE A 17 -7.12 -5.05 0.51
N LEU A 18 -5.85 -5.42 0.46
CA LEU A 18 -4.85 -5.02 1.46
C LEU A 18 -4.32 -3.62 1.13
N THR A 19 -4.23 -2.75 2.12
CA THR A 19 -3.78 -1.35 1.99
C THR A 19 -3.15 -0.87 3.30
N ALA A 20 -2.79 0.40 3.42
CA ALA A 20 -2.25 0.98 4.64
C ALA A 20 -3.39 1.34 5.63
N ALA A 21 -3.10 1.35 6.94
CA ALA A 21 -4.08 1.73 7.96
C ALA A 21 -4.50 3.20 7.79
N HIS A 22 -3.55 4.09 7.54
CA HIS A 22 -3.83 5.52 7.37
C HIS A 22 -4.72 5.85 6.16
N CYS A 23 -4.86 4.92 5.20
CA CYS A 23 -5.80 5.05 4.09
C CYS A 23 -7.26 4.77 4.48
N VAL A 24 -7.48 4.08 5.61
CA VAL A 24 -8.80 3.53 5.97
C VAL A 24 -9.26 3.92 7.37
N THR A 25 -8.40 4.53 8.19
CA THR A 25 -8.75 4.97 9.56
C THR A 25 -9.99 5.85 9.59
N GLU A 26 -10.07 6.85 8.72
CA GLU A 26 -11.24 7.72 8.66
C GLU A 26 -12.50 6.99 8.18
N LEU A 27 -12.35 5.98 7.30
CA LEU A 27 -13.47 5.16 6.82
C LEU A 27 -14.06 4.29 7.93
N VAL A 28 -13.22 3.85 8.88
CA VAL A 28 -13.65 3.13 10.09
C VAL A 28 -14.32 4.08 11.08
N ALA A 29 -13.74 5.27 11.29
CA ALA A 29 -14.27 6.26 12.22
C ALA A 29 -15.59 6.89 11.74
N ILE A 30 -15.78 7.02 10.42
CA ILE A 30 -16.88 7.77 9.81
C ILE A 30 -17.56 6.88 8.73
N PRO A 31 -18.48 5.99 9.12
CA PRO A 31 -19.02 4.95 8.23
C PRO A 31 -19.67 5.47 6.94
N HIS A 32 -20.30 6.65 6.96
CA HIS A 32 -20.92 7.22 5.76
C HIS A 32 -19.91 7.56 4.66
N MET A 33 -18.62 7.74 5.01
CA MET A 33 -17.56 7.99 4.03
C MET A 33 -17.23 6.76 3.18
N LEU A 34 -17.62 5.55 3.58
CA LEU A 34 -17.44 4.35 2.74
C LEU A 34 -18.08 4.53 1.35
N SER A 35 -19.21 5.24 1.27
CA SER A 35 -19.89 5.54 0.01
C SER A 35 -19.09 6.44 -0.94
N SER A 36 -18.14 7.21 -0.40
CA SER A 36 -17.24 8.08 -1.16
C SER A 36 -16.03 7.34 -1.74
N VAL A 37 -15.79 6.10 -1.31
CA VAL A 37 -14.64 5.28 -1.70
C VAL A 37 -15.06 4.23 -2.73
N THR A 38 -14.25 4.11 -3.78
CA THR A 38 -14.41 3.09 -4.81
C THR A 38 -13.04 2.48 -5.04
N VAL A 39 -12.96 1.15 -5.04
CA VAL A 39 -11.77 0.42 -5.49
C VAL A 39 -11.86 0.28 -6.99
N VAL A 40 -10.79 0.65 -7.69
CA VAL A 40 -10.65 0.45 -9.14
C VAL A 40 -9.57 -0.61 -9.38
N SER A 41 -9.85 -1.58 -10.24
CA SER A 41 -8.94 -2.69 -10.55
C SER A 41 -8.95 -3.00 -12.05
N GLY A 42 -7.91 -3.67 -12.56
CA GLY A 42 -7.82 -4.04 -13.98
C GLY A 42 -7.47 -2.89 -14.95
N SER A 43 -7.23 -1.68 -14.42
CA SER A 43 -6.83 -0.50 -15.20
C SER A 43 -5.32 -0.28 -15.12
N THR A 44 -4.73 0.24 -16.20
CA THR A 44 -3.37 0.82 -16.20
C THR A 44 -3.41 2.35 -16.17
N TYR A 45 -4.59 2.95 -16.25
CA TYR A 45 -4.78 4.40 -16.24
C TYR A 45 -5.57 4.86 -15.00
N ASN A 46 -5.15 6.01 -14.47
CA ASN A 46 -5.77 6.71 -13.34
C ASN A 46 -6.91 7.63 -13.79
N ASN A 47 -7.14 7.76 -15.10
CA ASN A 47 -8.40 8.30 -15.55
C ASN A 47 -9.46 7.20 -15.34
N MET A 48 -10.38 7.50 -14.46
CA MET A 48 -11.58 6.75 -14.09
C MET A 48 -12.49 6.26 -15.25
N ILE A 49 -12.04 6.37 -16.50
CA ILE A 49 -12.75 6.24 -17.78
C ILE A 49 -11.97 5.30 -18.74
N ASP A 50 -10.97 4.55 -18.29
CA ASP A 50 -10.49 3.42 -19.10
C ASP A 50 -11.57 2.31 -19.11
N ASN A 51 -12.02 1.92 -20.30
CA ASN A 51 -13.02 0.86 -20.53
C ASN A 51 -12.62 -0.51 -19.94
N ASN A 52 -11.37 -0.66 -19.51
CA ASN A 52 -10.87 -1.90 -18.91
C ASN A 52 -10.94 -1.95 -17.38
N GLY A 53 -11.14 -0.81 -16.72
CA GLY A 53 -11.17 -0.74 -15.25
C GLY A 53 -12.53 -1.16 -14.68
N GLN A 54 -12.52 -2.02 -13.67
CA GLN A 54 -13.72 -2.38 -12.91
C GLN A 54 -13.78 -1.62 -11.58
N ARG A 55 -14.96 -1.11 -11.27
CA ARG A 55 -15.26 -0.35 -10.05
C ARG A 55 -15.97 -1.22 -9.03
N HIS A 56 -15.45 -1.22 -7.81
CA HIS A 56 -16.00 -2.00 -6.71
C HIS A 56 -16.38 -1.07 -5.57
N ARG A 57 -17.62 -1.20 -5.09
CA ARG A 57 -18.07 -0.52 -3.87
C ARG A 57 -17.41 -1.17 -2.65
N VAL A 58 -17.10 -0.36 -1.65
CA VAL A 58 -16.57 -0.83 -0.38
C VAL A 58 -17.72 -1.04 0.59
N LYS A 59 -17.77 -2.23 1.20
CA LYS A 59 -18.74 -2.58 2.25
C LYS A 59 -18.22 -2.23 3.65
N GLN A 60 -16.94 -2.50 3.90
CA GLN A 60 -16.35 -2.34 5.22
C GLN A 60 -14.86 -2.08 5.12
N ALA A 61 -14.33 -1.37 6.11
CA ALA A 61 -12.92 -1.12 6.29
C ALA A 61 -12.46 -1.66 7.66
N TYR A 62 -11.20 -2.07 7.73
CA TYR A 62 -10.53 -2.51 8.95
C TYR A 62 -9.11 -1.97 8.94
N TYR A 63 -8.58 -1.61 10.10
CA TYR A 63 -7.14 -1.39 10.28
C TYR A 63 -6.65 -2.19 11.47
N TYR A 64 -5.35 -2.45 11.52
CA TYR A 64 -4.76 -3.22 12.61
C TYR A 64 -4.94 -2.50 13.95
N PRO A 65 -5.52 -3.13 14.99
CA PRO A 65 -5.83 -2.45 16.26
C PRO A 65 -4.61 -1.81 16.95
N GLY A 66 -3.41 -2.31 16.68
CA GLY A 66 -2.17 -1.74 17.22
C GLY A 66 -1.68 -0.48 16.47
N TYR A 67 -2.36 -0.04 15.41
CA TYR A 67 -2.06 1.21 14.73
C TYR A 67 -2.52 2.40 15.59
N GLN A 68 -1.56 3.21 16.05
CA GLN A 68 -1.84 4.39 16.87
C GLN A 68 -2.13 5.58 15.97
N GLN A 69 -3.39 5.95 15.77
CA GLN A 69 -3.70 7.12 14.95
C GLN A 69 -3.11 8.39 15.57
N SER A 70 -2.32 9.15 14.79
CA SER A 70 -1.75 10.43 15.20
C SER A 70 -1.86 11.45 14.07
N SER A 71 -1.65 12.74 14.39
CA SER A 71 -1.58 13.81 13.38
C SER A 71 -0.32 13.76 12.52
N GLY A 72 0.66 12.92 12.92
CA GLY A 72 1.90 12.67 12.20
C GLY A 72 1.99 11.23 11.71
N ARG A 73 3.20 10.82 11.32
CA ARG A 73 3.46 9.42 11.00
C ARG A 73 3.52 8.59 12.28
N THR A 74 2.79 7.49 12.28
CA THR A 74 2.87 6.47 13.32
C THR A 74 3.79 5.35 12.86
N PRO A 75 4.87 5.04 13.62
CA PRO A 75 5.76 3.95 13.28
C PRO A 75 5.11 2.61 13.58
N GLY A 76 5.10 1.71 12.60
CA GLY A 76 4.56 0.37 12.73
C GLY A 76 3.02 0.30 12.76
N GLY A 77 2.50 -0.89 12.42
CA GLY A 77 1.06 -1.16 12.45
C GLY A 77 0.26 -0.57 11.30
N ASP A 78 0.90 0.12 10.34
CA ASP A 78 0.23 0.80 9.23
C ASP A 78 -0.23 -0.20 8.15
N ILE A 79 -1.27 -0.97 8.49
CA ILE A 79 -1.90 -1.98 7.63
C ILE A 79 -3.42 -1.98 7.81
N GLY A 80 -4.13 -2.06 6.69
CA GLY A 80 -5.58 -1.96 6.57
C GLY A 80 -6.14 -2.91 5.52
N ILE A 81 -7.43 -3.21 5.63
CA ILE A 81 -8.18 -4.06 4.69
C ILE A 81 -9.48 -3.36 4.32
N LEU A 82 -9.78 -3.32 3.02
CA LEU A 82 -11.10 -2.98 2.51
C LEU A 82 -11.81 -4.25 2.06
N LYS A 83 -13.05 -4.45 2.51
CA LYS A 83 -13.95 -5.49 2.02
C LYS A 83 -14.89 -4.92 0.96
N LEU A 84 -14.97 -5.57 -0.19
CA LEU A 84 -15.84 -5.19 -1.30
C LEU A 84 -17.29 -5.58 -1.01
N SER A 85 -18.26 -4.82 -1.54
CA SER A 85 -19.68 -5.15 -1.40
C SER A 85 -20.11 -6.34 -2.24
N GLN A 86 -19.39 -6.62 -3.33
CA GLN A 86 -19.57 -7.79 -4.18
C GLN A 86 -18.20 -8.38 -4.51
N PRO A 87 -18.06 -9.72 -4.55
CA PRO A 87 -16.83 -10.34 -4.99
C PRO A 87 -16.52 -10.00 -6.44
N MET A 88 -15.27 -9.67 -6.70
CA MET A 88 -14.72 -9.48 -8.04
C MET A 88 -14.58 -10.81 -8.77
N VAL A 89 -14.86 -10.80 -10.07
CA VAL A 89 -14.54 -11.91 -10.97
C VAL A 89 -13.12 -11.74 -11.48
N PHE A 90 -12.25 -12.70 -11.17
CA PHE A 90 -10.86 -12.68 -11.63
C PHE A 90 -10.75 -12.89 -13.14
N ASN A 91 -9.70 -12.30 -13.72
CA ASN A 91 -9.34 -12.45 -15.12
C ASN A 91 -7.83 -12.26 -15.29
N GLU A 92 -7.35 -12.05 -16.51
CA GLU A 92 -5.93 -11.87 -16.81
C GLU A 92 -5.30 -10.65 -16.12
N ARG A 93 -6.09 -9.62 -15.81
CA ARG A 93 -5.66 -8.35 -15.20
C ARG A 93 -5.97 -8.25 -13.71
N GLN A 94 -6.80 -9.13 -13.18
CA GLN A 94 -7.28 -9.10 -11.80
C GLN A 94 -7.05 -10.47 -11.17
N LYS A 95 -6.01 -10.57 -10.34
CA LYS A 95 -5.65 -11.78 -9.60
C LYS A 95 -5.15 -11.42 -8.20
N PRO A 96 -5.33 -12.31 -7.21
CA PRO A 96 -4.79 -12.08 -5.89
C PRO A 96 -3.27 -12.18 -5.90
N VAL A 97 -2.61 -11.34 -5.11
CA VAL A 97 -1.18 -11.43 -4.85
C VAL A 97 -0.89 -12.53 -3.84
N LYS A 98 0.30 -13.15 -3.90
CA LYS A 98 0.72 -14.14 -2.91
C LYS A 98 1.06 -13.45 -1.60
N LEU A 99 0.52 -13.95 -0.48
CA LEU A 99 0.87 -13.48 0.86
C LEU A 99 2.16 -14.16 1.36
N PRO A 100 2.93 -13.47 2.22
CA PRO A 100 4.21 -13.99 2.69
C PRO A 100 4.05 -15.02 3.81
N PHE A 101 4.95 -16.01 3.84
CA PHE A 101 5.10 -16.99 4.93
C PHE A 101 6.31 -16.74 5.83
N LYS A 102 7.09 -15.70 5.52
CA LYS A 102 8.26 -15.29 6.28
C LYS A 102 8.48 -13.78 6.14
N ASN A 103 9.22 -13.22 7.09
CA ASN A 103 9.65 -11.83 6.99
C ASN A 103 10.58 -11.64 5.78
N ILE A 104 10.56 -10.43 5.22
CA ILE A 104 11.55 -10.02 4.25
C ILE A 104 12.93 -9.96 4.91
N ILE A 105 13.95 -10.37 4.15
CA ILE A 105 15.37 -10.21 4.52
C ILE A 105 15.96 -9.01 3.74
N PRO A 106 17.06 -8.40 4.23
CA PRO A 106 17.75 -7.34 3.50
C PRO A 106 18.28 -7.79 2.14
N GLY A 107 18.39 -6.86 1.19
CA GLY A 107 18.93 -7.10 -0.15
C GLY A 107 18.00 -7.79 -1.15
N VAL A 108 16.77 -8.12 -0.76
CA VAL A 108 15.78 -8.74 -1.67
C VAL A 108 15.40 -7.72 -2.76
N PRO A 109 15.39 -8.11 -4.05
CA PRO A 109 14.95 -7.24 -5.13
C PRO A 109 13.42 -7.09 -5.14
N LEU A 110 12.97 -5.85 -5.09
CA LEU A 110 11.56 -5.47 -4.96
C LEU A 110 11.11 -4.58 -6.12
N LYS A 111 9.80 -4.59 -6.36
CA LYS A 111 9.12 -3.61 -7.22
C LYS A 111 7.92 -3.02 -6.50
N VAL A 112 7.67 -1.74 -6.71
CA VAL A 112 6.46 -1.04 -6.29
C VAL A 112 5.76 -0.53 -7.54
N VAL A 113 4.45 -0.73 -7.63
CA VAL A 113 3.66 -0.43 -8.84
C VAL A 113 2.44 0.39 -8.42
N THR A 114 2.37 1.65 -8.86
CA THR A 114 1.45 2.65 -8.29
C THR A 114 1.31 3.92 -9.15
N TRP A 115 0.38 4.82 -8.83
CA TRP A 115 0.01 6.04 -9.58
C TRP A 115 0.30 7.35 -8.84
N GLY A 116 1.09 7.36 -7.77
CA GLY A 116 1.28 8.52 -6.91
C GLY A 116 1.85 9.75 -7.61
N ALA A 117 1.93 10.84 -6.86
CA ALA A 117 2.32 12.15 -7.35
C ALA A 117 3.72 12.15 -8.00
N GLN A 118 3.87 12.93 -9.07
CA GLN A 118 5.14 13.19 -9.76
C GLN A 118 6.17 13.93 -8.89
N GLY A 119 5.75 14.42 -7.73
CA GLY A 119 6.56 15.13 -6.76
C GLY A 119 5.69 15.79 -5.69
N PHE A 120 6.31 16.47 -4.73
CA PHE A 120 5.59 17.17 -3.67
C PHE A 120 4.61 18.21 -4.27
N ARG A 121 3.32 18.09 -3.88
CA ARG A 121 2.21 18.93 -4.38
C ARG A 121 2.03 18.92 -5.91
N GLN A 122 2.53 17.89 -6.59
CA GLN A 122 2.31 17.69 -8.02
C GLN A 122 1.15 16.73 -8.29
N ARG A 123 0.73 16.64 -9.55
CA ARG A 123 -0.32 15.73 -9.99
C ARG A 123 0.13 14.27 -9.87
N VAL A 124 -0.82 13.40 -9.54
CA VAL A 124 -0.70 11.95 -9.68
C VAL A 124 -0.42 11.57 -11.13
N HIS A 125 0.26 10.44 -11.35
CA HIS A 125 0.48 9.94 -12.70
C HIS A 125 -0.85 9.43 -13.29
N ASN A 126 -1.02 9.67 -14.60
CA ASN A 126 -2.13 9.07 -15.35
C ASN A 126 -1.84 7.60 -15.64
N ASP A 127 -0.61 7.26 -16.03
CA ASP A 127 -0.24 5.87 -16.30
C ASP A 127 0.36 5.22 -15.05
N LEU A 128 0.14 3.92 -14.91
CA LEU A 128 0.71 3.13 -13.85
C LEU A 128 2.25 3.15 -13.94
N ARG A 129 2.90 3.50 -12.84
CA ARG A 129 4.36 3.57 -12.75
C ARG A 129 4.92 2.42 -11.96
N LYS A 130 6.18 2.10 -12.23
CA LYS A 130 6.95 1.08 -11.52
C LYS A 130 8.26 1.68 -11.07
N ILE A 131 8.62 1.41 -9.82
CA ILE A 131 9.94 1.65 -9.26
C ILE A 131 10.52 0.34 -8.73
N GLU A 132 11.85 0.20 -8.80
CA GLU A 132 12.56 -1.02 -8.39
C GLU A 132 13.73 -0.63 -7.47
N GLY A 133 14.03 -1.50 -6.51
CA GLY A 133 15.12 -1.33 -5.56
C GLY A 133 15.26 -2.56 -4.67
N ASN A 134 16.17 -2.49 -3.69
CA ASN A 134 16.42 -3.60 -2.77
C ASN A 134 15.93 -3.25 -1.36
N SER A 135 15.49 -4.26 -0.62
CA SER A 135 15.12 -4.08 0.79
C SER A 135 16.31 -3.67 1.64
N MET A 136 16.06 -2.76 2.56
CA MET A 136 16.96 -2.28 3.60
C MET A 136 16.29 -2.53 4.95
N GLU A 137 17.03 -3.10 5.91
CA GLU A 137 16.51 -3.34 7.25
C GLU A 137 16.18 -2.05 8.01
N ALA A 138 15.27 -2.14 8.99
CA ALA A 138 14.84 -1.02 9.81
C ALA A 138 16.00 -0.26 10.48
N SER A 139 16.98 -1.00 11.03
CA SER A 139 18.16 -0.45 11.71
C SER A 139 19.03 0.38 10.78
N GLU A 140 19.32 -0.13 9.58
CA GLU A 140 20.06 0.61 8.57
C GLU A 140 19.25 1.82 8.10
N CYS A 141 17.96 1.64 7.83
CA CYS A 141 17.08 2.72 7.40
C CYS A 141 16.99 3.85 8.42
N GLN A 142 16.93 3.53 9.71
CA GLN A 142 16.89 4.51 10.80
C GLN A 142 18.08 5.49 10.74
N ARG A 143 19.24 5.07 10.22
CA ARG A 143 20.42 5.93 10.07
C ARG A 143 20.22 7.08 9.08
N TYR A 144 19.29 6.92 8.13
CA TYR A 144 18.91 7.97 7.16
C TYR A 144 17.83 8.91 7.71
N HIS A 145 17.04 8.46 8.70
CA HIS A 145 15.90 9.18 9.24
C HIS A 145 16.21 9.78 10.62
N ARG A 146 16.58 11.07 10.66
CA ARG A 146 16.96 11.75 11.93
C ARG A 146 15.78 12.15 12.81
N TYR A 147 14.63 12.48 12.20
CA TYR A 147 13.47 13.05 12.88
C TYR A 147 12.27 12.10 12.90
N MET A 148 12.46 10.89 12.37
CA MET A 148 11.40 9.91 12.19
C MET A 148 11.89 8.55 12.67
N LYS A 149 11.14 7.93 13.57
CA LYS A 149 11.44 6.60 14.10
C LYS A 149 11.02 5.53 13.11
N ILE A 150 11.89 4.58 12.81
CA ILE A 150 11.59 3.39 12.00
C ILE A 150 11.33 2.24 12.96
N ASP A 151 10.15 1.63 12.84
CA ASP A 151 9.77 0.46 13.63
C ASP A 151 10.47 -0.80 13.09
N LYS A 152 10.68 -1.79 13.95
CA LYS A 152 11.24 -3.10 13.55
C LYS A 152 10.34 -3.90 12.60
N LEU A 153 9.05 -3.54 12.53
CA LEU A 153 8.07 -4.12 11.61
C LEU A 153 8.03 -3.37 10.27
N GLU A 154 8.94 -2.44 10.05
CA GLU A 154 9.10 -1.69 8.80
C GLU A 154 10.42 -2.07 8.11
N PHE A 155 10.50 -1.73 6.83
CA PHE A 155 11.74 -1.80 6.05
C PHE A 155 11.75 -0.65 5.07
N CYS A 156 12.88 -0.44 4.41
CA CYS A 156 13.01 0.65 3.46
C CYS A 156 13.54 0.20 2.11
N ILE A 157 13.37 1.07 1.12
CA ILE A 157 14.00 0.93 -0.20
C ILE A 157 14.66 2.26 -0.50
N LEU A 158 15.98 2.23 -0.75
CA LEU A 158 16.71 3.37 -1.29
C LEU A 158 16.88 3.17 -2.78
N ILE A 159 16.31 4.07 -3.58
CA ILE A 159 16.40 4.02 -5.05
C ILE A 159 17.48 4.97 -5.54
N ARG A 160 17.15 6.27 -5.59
CA ARG A 160 18.06 7.39 -5.86
C ARG A 160 17.33 8.70 -5.62
N ALA A 161 18.07 9.81 -5.55
CA ALA A 161 17.44 11.13 -5.50
C ALA A 161 16.48 11.34 -6.68
N LYS A 162 15.36 12.02 -6.43
CA LYS A 162 14.25 12.31 -7.35
C LYS A 162 13.46 11.08 -7.83
N VAL A 163 13.73 9.88 -7.31
CA VAL A 163 12.90 8.69 -7.55
C VAL A 163 12.52 8.05 -6.22
N GLY A 164 11.23 7.91 -5.96
CA GLY A 164 10.70 7.31 -4.75
C GLY A 164 9.18 7.32 -4.76
N THR A 165 8.58 6.90 -3.65
CA THR A 165 7.13 6.97 -3.45
C THR A 165 6.68 8.37 -3.07
N CYS A 166 5.43 8.71 -3.36
CA CYS A 166 4.83 9.98 -2.98
C CYS A 166 3.32 9.87 -2.75
N ASN A 167 2.67 11.01 -2.50
CA ASN A 167 1.23 11.10 -2.23
C ASN A 167 0.41 10.31 -3.27
N GLY A 168 -0.49 9.45 -2.80
CA GLY A 168 -1.26 8.53 -3.65
C GLY A 168 -0.67 7.13 -3.78
N ASP A 169 0.60 6.92 -3.41
CA ASP A 169 1.23 5.59 -3.40
C ASP A 169 0.89 4.78 -2.15
N SER A 170 0.53 5.46 -1.07
CA SER A 170 0.12 4.89 0.20
C SER A 170 -0.77 3.65 0.07
N GLY A 171 -0.41 2.58 0.77
CA GLY A 171 -1.09 1.29 0.73
C GLY A 171 -0.78 0.43 -0.51
N GLY A 172 -0.01 0.95 -1.48
CA GLY A 172 0.45 0.21 -2.64
C GLY A 172 1.31 -0.99 -2.25
N GLY A 173 1.16 -2.11 -2.96
CA GLY A 173 1.90 -3.34 -2.67
C GLY A 173 3.36 -3.27 -3.12
N VAL A 174 4.25 -3.72 -2.25
CA VAL A 174 5.66 -3.96 -2.54
C VAL A 174 5.85 -5.43 -2.83
N ILE A 175 6.27 -5.76 -4.05
CA ILE A 175 6.28 -7.13 -4.56
C ILE A 175 7.72 -7.64 -4.70
N SER A 176 7.98 -8.81 -4.14
CA SER A 176 9.21 -9.56 -4.36
C SER A 176 9.35 -9.95 -5.83
N ARG A 177 10.46 -9.58 -6.45
CA ARG A 177 10.78 -9.95 -7.84
C ARG A 177 11.24 -11.40 -7.98
N ILE A 178 11.44 -12.12 -6.86
CA ILE A 178 11.85 -13.52 -6.83
C ILE A 178 10.65 -14.45 -7.06
N ASP A 179 9.54 -14.22 -6.36
CA ASP A 179 8.43 -15.18 -6.26
C ASP A 179 7.02 -14.57 -6.45
N GLY A 180 6.94 -13.23 -6.56
CA GLY A 180 5.69 -12.50 -6.71
C GLY A 180 4.92 -12.25 -5.41
N THR A 181 5.54 -12.48 -4.26
CA THR A 181 4.94 -12.29 -2.94
C THR A 181 4.86 -10.81 -2.56
N ILE A 182 3.75 -10.36 -1.97
CA ILE A 182 3.66 -9.04 -1.35
C ILE A 182 4.40 -9.06 -0.02
N VAL A 183 5.50 -8.32 0.06
CA VAL A 183 6.36 -8.27 1.25
C VAL A 183 6.10 -7.04 2.09
N GLY A 184 5.53 -5.99 1.47
CA GLY A 184 5.32 -4.72 2.13
C GLY A 184 4.20 -3.89 1.53
N LEU A 185 3.90 -2.79 2.22
CA LEU A 185 2.94 -1.77 1.81
C LEU A 185 3.60 -0.40 1.91
N VAL A 186 3.36 0.48 0.95
CA VAL A 186 3.79 1.89 1.03
C VAL A 186 3.14 2.53 2.26
N SER A 187 3.95 3.01 3.21
CA SER A 187 3.46 3.59 4.47
C SER A 187 3.73 5.09 4.55
N GLY A 188 4.98 5.52 4.31
CA GLY A 188 5.30 6.94 4.29
C GLY A 188 6.78 7.29 4.37
N GLY A 189 7.05 8.60 4.50
CA GLY A 189 8.40 9.18 4.50
C GLY A 189 8.37 10.51 3.73
N MET A 190 8.11 11.62 4.42
CA MET A 190 8.19 12.94 3.81
C MET A 190 9.55 13.58 4.11
N PRO A 191 10.14 14.31 3.15
CA PRO A 191 9.63 14.62 1.80
C PRO A 191 9.91 13.54 0.73
N CYS A 192 8.99 13.40 -0.24
CA CYS A 192 9.06 12.39 -1.31
C CYS A 192 10.36 12.49 -2.12
N ALA A 193 11.05 11.36 -2.34
CA ALA A 193 12.15 11.25 -3.30
C ALA A 193 13.34 12.21 -3.10
N HIS A 194 13.64 12.61 -1.86
CA HIS A 194 14.80 13.48 -1.54
C HIS A 194 16.13 12.72 -1.41
N GLY A 195 16.21 11.47 -1.87
CA GLY A 195 17.39 10.61 -1.68
C GLY A 195 17.48 10.02 -0.27
N ILE A 196 16.37 10.04 0.48
CA ILE A 196 16.16 9.33 1.74
C ILE A 196 15.34 8.06 1.42
N PRO A 197 15.63 6.89 2.03
CA PRO A 197 14.89 5.66 1.76
C PRO A 197 13.39 5.80 2.09
N ASP A 198 12.54 5.35 1.16
CA ASP A 198 11.09 5.25 1.37
C ASP A 198 10.79 4.15 2.40
N VAL A 199 9.74 4.33 3.23
CA VAL A 199 9.40 3.38 4.30
C VAL A 199 8.14 2.58 3.99
N TYR A 200 8.22 1.28 4.28
CA TYR A 200 7.19 0.31 3.99
C TYR A 200 6.86 -0.53 5.22
N THR A 201 5.58 -0.81 5.44
CA THR A 201 5.12 -1.76 6.46
C THR A 201 5.43 -3.18 6.01
N THR A 202 6.08 -4.01 6.83
CA THR A 202 6.29 -5.43 6.54
C THR A 202 4.98 -6.20 6.69
N VAL A 203 4.56 -6.97 5.68
CA VAL A 203 3.24 -7.65 5.70
C VAL A 203 3.21 -8.88 6.62
N HIS A 204 4.26 -9.72 6.60
CA HIS A 204 4.26 -11.03 7.26
C HIS A 204 3.88 -11.00 8.77
N PRO A 205 4.37 -10.06 9.59
CA PRO A 205 4.00 -9.97 11.01
C PRO A 205 2.49 -9.83 11.26
N TYR A 206 1.72 -9.38 10.27
CA TYR A 206 0.27 -9.17 10.38
C TYR A 206 -0.55 -10.31 9.79
N SER A 207 0.08 -11.41 9.35
CA SER A 207 -0.61 -12.52 8.66
C SER A 207 -1.78 -13.09 9.47
N SER A 208 -1.62 -13.26 10.79
CA SER A 208 -2.69 -13.76 11.66
C SER A 208 -3.88 -12.80 11.73
N TRP A 209 -3.62 -11.49 11.77
CA TRP A 209 -4.66 -10.47 11.75
C TRP A 209 -5.38 -10.42 10.40
N ILE A 210 -4.64 -10.50 9.28
CA ILE A 210 -5.23 -10.56 7.94
C ILE A 210 -6.17 -11.77 7.83
N ARG A 211 -5.72 -12.95 8.28
CA ARG A 211 -6.51 -14.20 8.28
C ARG A 211 -7.74 -14.15 9.20
N SER A 212 -7.72 -13.32 10.25
CA SER A 212 -8.90 -13.12 11.12
C SER A 212 -10.03 -12.34 10.44
N ILE A 213 -9.72 -11.58 9.39
CA ILE A 213 -10.68 -10.74 8.64
C ILE A 213 -11.06 -11.40 7.32
N VAL A 214 -10.12 -12.13 6.70
CA VAL A 214 -10.24 -12.65 5.35
C VAL A 214 -10.14 -14.18 5.37
N SER A 215 -11.24 -14.83 4.98
CA SER A 215 -11.28 -16.29 4.82
C SER A 215 -10.70 -16.72 3.47
N GLY A 216 -10.12 -17.93 3.41
CA GLY A 216 -9.71 -18.57 2.15
C GLY A 216 -8.41 -18.07 1.52
N ILE A 217 -7.49 -17.54 2.34
CA ILE A 217 -6.13 -17.08 1.99
C ILE A 217 -5.07 -17.80 2.84
#